data_AF-A0A521AAR9-F1
#
_entry.id   AF-A0A521AAR9-F1
#
_cell.length_a   1.000
_cell.length_b   1.000
_cell.length_c   1.000
_cell.angle_alpha   90.00
_cell.angle_beta   90.00
_cell.angle_gamma   90.00
#
_symmetry.space_group_name_H-M   'P 1'
#
loop_
_entity.id
_entity.type
_entity.pdbx_description
1 polymer ?
#
loop_
_entity_poly.entity_id
_entity_poly.type
_entity_poly.pdbx_seq_one_letter_code
_entity_poly.pdbx_strand_id
1 'polypeptide(L)' 'MKKTIFITGTSSGIGKATVKLFARKGWDVIATMRKPEN' A
#
# COMPACT_ATOMS: atom_id res chain seq x y z
N MET A 1 -4.80 18.71 3.51
CA MET A 1 -3.64 17.78 3.45
C MET A 1 -4.15 16.35 3.33
N LYS A 2 -3.52 15.53 2.49
CA LYS A 2 -3.82 14.08 2.44
C LYS A 2 -3.19 13.39 3.64
N LYS A 3 -3.85 12.33 4.12
CA LYS A 3 -3.29 11.46 5.16
C LYS A 3 -2.26 10.54 4.52
N THR A 4 -1.17 10.26 5.24
CA THR A 4 -0.09 9.39 4.75
C THR A 4 -0.04 8.11 5.58
N ILE A 5 0.18 6.97 4.92
CA ILE A 5 0.31 5.66 5.57
C ILE A 5 1.48 4.86 4.98
N PHE A 6 2.25 4.19 5.85
CA PHE A 6 3.31 3.27 5.47
C PHE A 6 2.84 1.82 5.69
N ILE A 7 2.95 0.98 4.66
CA ILE A 7 2.49 -0.42 4.68
C ILE A 7 3.61 -1.33 4.18
N THR A 8 4.01 -2.30 5.00
CA THR A 8 4.98 -3.34 4.63
C THR A 8 4.28 -4.63 4.17
N GLY A 9 5.00 -5.51 3.48
CA GLY A 9 4.44 -6.81 3.07
C GLY A 9 3.34 -6.70 2.01
N THR A 10 3.51 -5.81 1.03
CA THR A 10 2.46 -5.44 0.07
C THR A 10 2.46 -6.24 -1.24
N SER A 11 3.31 -7.27 -1.35
CA SER A 11 3.41 -8.11 -2.56
C SER A 11 2.13 -8.89 -2.87
N SER A 12 1.37 -9.29 -1.84
CA SER A 12 0.17 -10.12 -2.00
C SER A 12 -0.80 -10.00 -0.82
N GLY A 13 -1.92 -10.73 -0.88
CA GLY A 13 -2.87 -10.89 0.23
C GLY A 13 -3.41 -9.57 0.80
N ILE A 14 -3.51 -9.52 2.13
CA ILE A 14 -4.08 -8.39 2.88
C ILE A 14 -3.28 -7.11 2.62
N GLY A 15 -1.94 -7.17 2.63
CA GLY A 15 -1.11 -5.98 2.38
C GLY A 15 -1.42 -5.30 1.04
N LYS A 16 -1.53 -6.09 -0.04
CA LYS A 16 -1.92 -5.60 -1.38
C LYS A 16 -3.35 -5.02 -1.39
N ALA A 17 -4.28 -5.65 -0.69
CA ALA A 17 -5.66 -5.18 -0.60
C ALA A 17 -5.75 -3.85 0.18
N THR A 18 -5.00 -3.71 1.26
CA THR A 18 -4.94 -2.51 2.10
C THR A 18 -4.39 -1.31 1.34
N VAL A 19 -3.28 -1.47 0.60
CA VAL A 19 -2.74 -0.41 -0.27
C VAL A 19 -3.81 0.09 -1.24
N LYS A 20 -4.49 -0.83 -1.94
CA LYS A 20 -5.57 -0.47 -2.88
C LYS A 20 -6.73 0.25 -2.19
N LEU A 21 -7.11 -0.19 -0.99
CA LEU A 21 -8.19 0.43 -0.23
C LEU A 21 -7.87 1.89 0.14
N PHE A 22 -6.69 2.15 0.69
CA PHE A 22 -6.32 3.49 1.15
C PHE A 22 -5.96 4.44 0.01
N ALA A 23 -5.37 3.92 -1.08
CA ALA A 23 -5.19 4.69 -2.30
C ALA A 23 -6.54 5.17 -2.87
N ARG A 24 -7.56 4.29 -2.92
CA ARG A 24 -8.93 4.68 -3.33
C ARG A 24 -9.60 5.67 -2.39
N LYS A 25 -9.21 5.68 -1.11
CA LYS A 25 -9.67 6.69 -0.12
C LYS A 25 -8.92 8.02 -0.24
N GLY A 26 -8.01 8.18 -1.21
CA GLY A 26 -7.28 9.42 -1.46
C GLY A 26 -6.11 9.66 -0.51
N TRP A 27 -5.61 8.63 0.17
CA TRP A 27 -4.42 8.72 1.02
C TRP A 27 -3.14 8.64 0.19
N ASP A 28 -2.06 9.21 0.69
CA ASP A 28 -0.72 8.98 0.18
C ASP A 28 -0.19 7.69 0.82
N VAL A 29 0.06 6.67 -0.01
CA VAL A 29 0.40 5.32 0.45
C VAL A 29 1.85 5.00 0.08
N ILE A 30 2.68 4.76 1.08
CA ILE A 30 4.05 4.26 0.92
C ILE A 30 4.02 2.74 1.15
N ALA A 31 4.26 1.97 0.10
CA ALA A 31 4.16 0.51 0.11
C ALA A 31 5.54 -0.13 -0.10
N THR A 32 5.86 -1.18 0.67
CA THR A 32 7.11 -1.95 0.46
C THR A 32 6.83 -3.43 0.26
N MET A 33 7.69 -4.04 -0.56
CA MET A 33 7.71 -5.48 -0.82
C MET A 33 9.13 -5.93 -1.16
N ARG A 34 9.42 -7.21 -0.97
CA ARG A 34 10.78 -7.76 -1.18
C ARG A 34 11.18 -7.85 -2.66
N LYS A 35 10.21 -8.05 -3.55
CA LYS A 35 10.39 -8.19 -5.00
C LYS A 35 9.27 -7.42 -5.72
N PRO A 36 9.49 -6.16 -6.13
CA PRO A 36 8.46 -5.32 -6.74
C PRO A 36 8.19 -5.64 -8.22
N GLU A 37 9.13 -6.32 -8.89
CA GLU A 37 9.07 -6.67 -10.32
C GLU A 37 8.26 -7.94 -10.68
N ASN A 38 7.61 -8.62 -9.72
CA ASN A 38 6.78 -9.81 -9.98
C ASN A 38 5.31 -9.49 -10.29
#